data_AF-A0A412EMY7-F1
#
_entry.id   AF-A0A412EMY7-F1
#
_cell.length_a   1.000
_cell.length_b   1.000
_cell.length_c   1.000
_cell.angle_alpha   90.00
_cell.angle_beta   90.00
_cell.angle_gamma   90.00
#
_symmetry.space_group_name_H-M   'P 1'
#
loop_
_entity.id
_entity.type
_entity.pdbx_description
1 polymer ?
#
loop_
_entity_poly.entity_id
_entity_poly.type
_entity_poly.pdbx_seq_one_letter_code
_entity_poly.pdbx_strand_id
1 'polypeptide(L)' 'MIKIDMWYNDKKEQATGLDIQFNDLGCFYSGNIRIFGKMVGDYYADSVQEICEAFPHLKEKINACLN' A
#
# COMPACT_ATOMS: atom_id res chain seq x y z
N MET A 1 1.92 -5.07 -11.53
CA MET A 1 3.18 -5.36 -10.84
C MET A 1 3.36 -4.36 -9.72
N ILE A 2 3.42 -4.81 -8.46
CA ILE A 2 3.67 -3.90 -7.34
C ILE A 2 5.15 -3.55 -7.20
N LYS A 3 5.44 -2.27 -6.99
CA LYS A 3 6.75 -1.73 -6.61
C LYS A 3 6.63 -1.12 -5.23
N ILE A 4 7.49 -1.51 -4.30
CA ILE A 4 7.51 -1.03 -2.92
C ILE A 4 8.88 -0.44 -2.64
N ASP A 5 8.92 0.78 -2.11
CA ASP A 5 10.13 1.41 -1.58
C ASP A 5 9.96 1.65 -0.08
N MET A 6 10.78 0.97 0.73
CA MET A 6 10.76 1.08 2.19
C MET A 6 11.92 1.94 2.66
N TRP A 7 11.69 2.75 3.68
CA TRP A 7 12.68 3.65 4.26
C TRP A 7 13.12 3.16 5.65
N TYR A 8 14.22 3.71 6.17
CA TYR A 8 14.68 3.53 7.56
C TYR A 8 14.93 2.08 8.04
N ASN A 9 15.16 1.14 7.11
CA ASN A 9 15.22 -0.31 7.39
C ASN A 9 13.91 -0.92 7.96
N ASP A 10 12.79 -0.21 7.82
CA ASP A 10 11.47 -0.75 8.15
C ASP A 10 11.09 -1.85 7.13
N LYS A 11 10.28 -2.82 7.58
CA LYS A 11 9.79 -3.92 6.75
C LYS A 11 8.31 -3.72 6.44
N LYS A 12 7.90 -4.04 5.21
CA LYS A 12 6.49 -3.91 4.78
C LYS A 12 5.53 -4.73 5.63
N GLU A 13 6.00 -5.85 6.20
CA GLU A 13 5.21 -6.72 7.08
C GLU A 13 4.83 -6.02 8.41
N GLN A 14 5.55 -4.96 8.78
CA GLN A 14 5.25 -4.15 9.96
C GLN A 14 4.17 -3.08 9.69
N ALA A 15 3.77 -2.90 8.42
CA ALA A 15 2.79 -1.89 8.03
C ALA A 15 1.48 -2.07 8.81
N THR A 16 1.00 -0.96 9.36
CA THR A 16 -0.26 -0.88 10.14
C THR A 16 -1.38 -0.21 9.36
N GLY A 17 -1.03 0.48 8.27
CA GLY A 17 -1.96 1.16 7.39
C GLY A 17 -1.30 1.55 6.06
N LEU A 18 -2.14 1.84 5.08
CA LEU A 18 -1.76 2.29 3.74
C LEU A 18 -2.62 3.49 3.38
N ASP A 19 -2.03 4.48 2.73
CA ASP A 19 -2.80 5.39 1.88
C ASP A 19 -3.00 4.67 0.52
N ILE A 20 -4.14 4.87 -0.15
CA ILE A 20 -4.41 4.28 -1.47
C ILE A 20 -5.04 5.36 -2.34
N GLN A 21 -4.40 5.65 -3.47
CA GLN A 21 -4.88 6.61 -4.45
C GLN A 21 -4.80 6.02 -5.85
N PHE A 22 -5.85 6.19 -6.65
CA PHE A 22 -5.83 5.83 -8.07
C PHE A 22 -5.39 7.04 -8.90
N ASN A 23 -4.46 6.82 -9.82
CA ASN A 23 -4.03 7.76 -10.84
C ASN A 23 -4.66 7.37 -12.18
N ASP A 24 -5.53 8.22 -12.70
CA ASP A 24 -6.29 8.00 -13.94
C ASP A 24 -5.45 8.24 -15.21
N LEU A 25 -4.44 9.12 -15.15
CA LEU A 25 -3.54 9.39 -16.27
C LEU A 25 -2.62 8.21 -16.57
N GLY A 26 -2.14 7.52 -15.53
CA GLY A 26 -1.23 6.38 -15.63
C GLY A 26 -1.89 5.02 -15.43
N CYS A 27 -3.18 4.98 -15.09
CA CYS A 27 -3.94 3.77 -14.77
C CYS A 27 -3.26 2.89 -13.71
N PHE A 28 -2.78 3.47 -12.61
CA PHE A 28 -2.14 2.75 -11.52
C PHE A 28 -2.59 3.27 -10.15
N TYR A 29 -2.39 2.45 -9.12
CA TYR A 29 -2.53 2.83 -7.73
C TYR A 29 -1.18 3.22 -7.15
N SER A 30 -1.17 4.22 -6.27
CA SER A 30 0.00 4.54 -5.46
C SER A 30 -0.42 4.93 -4.05
N GLY A 31 0.53 4.91 -3.12
CA GLY A 31 0.26 5.39 -1.79
C GLY A 31 1.43 5.21 -0.83
N ASN A 32 1.25 5.77 0.37
CA ASN A 32 2.25 5.69 1.43
C ASN A 32 2.00 4.48 2.32
N ILE A 33 3.08 3.90 2.84
CA ILE A 33 3.08 2.82 3.81
C ILE A 33 3.27 3.42 5.20
N ARG A 34 2.41 3.04 6.15
CA ARG A 34 2.41 3.61 7.50
C ARG A 34 2.61 2.57 8.61
N ILE A 35 3.51 2.85 9.54
CA ILE A 35 3.68 2.11 10.80
C ILE A 35 3.30 3.05 11.95
N PHE A 36 2.23 2.72 12.68
CA PHE A 36 1.65 3.54 13.75
C PHE A 36 1.48 5.02 13.36
N GLY A 37 0.98 5.26 12.13
CA GLY A 37 0.74 6.60 11.58
C GLY A 37 1.97 7.28 10.94
N LYS A 38 3.19 6.83 11.26
CA LYS A 38 4.42 7.32 10.63
C LYS A 38 4.56 6.76 9.23
N MET A 39 4.87 7.61 8.26
CA MET A 39 5.19 7.23 6.89
C MET A 39 6.60 6.62 6.83
N VAL A 40 6.71 5.43 6.25
CA VAL A 40 7.93 4.61 6.24
C VAL A 40 8.27 4.05 4.86
N GLY A 41 7.57 4.49 3.84
CA GLY A 41 7.75 4.01 2.47
C GLY A 41 6.57 4.40 1.60
N ASP A 42 6.68 4.07 0.33
CA ASP A 42 5.62 4.21 -0.66
C ASP A 42 5.55 3.01 -1.59
N TYR A 43 4.49 2.96 -2.41
CA TYR A 43 4.32 1.91 -3.39
C TYR A 43 3.56 2.40 -4.62
N TYR A 44 3.70 1.63 -5.70
CA TYR A 44 2.92 1.70 -6.92
C TYR A 44 2.41 0.30 -7.26
N ALA A 45 1.16 0.14 -7.68
CA ALA A 45 0.56 -1.14 -8.05
C ALA A 45 -0.38 -0.97 -9.25
N ASP A 46 -0.51 -1.99 -10.09
CA ASP A 46 -1.43 -1.93 -11.24
C ASP A 46 -2.87 -2.29 -10.84
N SER A 47 -3.04 -2.95 -9.69
CA SER A 47 -4.37 -3.30 -9.17
C SER A 47 -4.42 -3.35 -7.65
N VAL A 48 -5.62 -3.19 -7.10
CA VAL A 48 -5.89 -3.38 -5.66
C VAL A 48 -5.56 -4.80 -5.21
N GLN A 49 -5.75 -5.79 -6.08
CA GLN A 49 -5.45 -7.18 -5.75
C GLN A 49 -3.96 -7.38 -5.43
N GLU A 50 -3.08 -6.73 -6.19
CA GLU A 50 -1.63 -6.74 -5.91
C GLU A 50 -1.29 -6.09 -4.56
N ILE A 51 -2.01 -5.02 -4.17
CA ILE A 51 -1.86 -4.39 -2.85
C ILE A 51 -2.29 -5.38 -1.75
N CYS A 52 -3.42 -6.05 -1.92
CA CYS A 52 -3.92 -7.06 -0.98
C CYS A 52 -2.98 -8.26 -0.84
N GLU A 53 -2.34 -8.71 -1.92
CA GLU A 53 -1.36 -9.80 -1.92
C GLU A 53 -0.04 -9.38 -1.26
N ALA A 54 0.37 -8.11 -1.43
CA ALA A 54 1.57 -7.57 -0.80
C ALA A 54 1.41 -7.28 0.70
N PHE A 55 0.20 -6.94 1.14
CA PHE A 55 -0.14 -6.63 2.53
C PHE A 55 -1.33 -7.50 3.02
N PRO A 56 -1.15 -8.83 3.10
CA PRO A 56 -2.25 -9.75 3.40
C PRO A 56 -2.87 -9.50 4.79
N HIS A 57 -2.07 -9.05 5.76
CA HIS A 57 -2.51 -8.68 7.10
C HIS A 57 -3.36 -7.40 7.16
N LEU A 58 -3.41 -6.62 6.06
CA LEU A 58 -4.25 -5.43 5.92
C LEU A 58 -5.41 -5.63 4.94
N LYS A 59 -5.56 -6.82 4.34
CA LYS A 59 -6.54 -7.09 3.28
C LYS A 59 -7.97 -6.70 3.64
N GLU A 60 -8.44 -7.04 4.85
CA GLU A 60 -9.80 -6.69 5.30
C GLU A 60 -10.00 -5.17 5.36
N LYS A 61 -9.02 -4.43 5.87
CA LYS A 61 -9.06 -2.97 5.93
C LYS A 61 -9.04 -2.34 4.54
N ILE A 62 -8.19 -2.85 3.65
CA ILE A 62 -8.08 -2.37 2.26
C ILE A 62 -9.44 -2.53 1.55
N ASN A 63 -10.02 -3.73 1.64
CA ASN A 63 -11.32 -4.00 1.02
C ASN A 63 -12.45 -3.17 1.63
N ALA A 64 -12.42 -2.89 2.93
CA ALA A 64 -13.42 -2.04 3.57
C ALA A 64 -13.33 -0.56 3.15
N CYS A 65 -12.15 -0.07 2.75
CA CYS A 65 -11.97 1.31 2.29
C CYS A 65 -12.36 1.54 0.82
N LEU A 66 -12.49 0.47 0.03
CA LEU A 66 -12.70 0.54 -1.42
C LEU A 66 -14.11 0.10 -1.85
N ASN A 67 -14.95 -0.33 -0.91
CA ASN A 67 -16.38 -0.59 -1.08
C ASN A 67 -17.21 0.55 -0.50
#